data_AF-A0A1F8SHS3-F1
#
_entry.id   AF-A0A1F8SHS3-F1
#
_cell.length_a   1.000
_cell.length_b   1.000
_cell.length_c   1.000
_cell.angle_alpha   90.00
_cell.angle_beta   90.00
_cell.angle_gamma   90.00
#
_symmetry.space_group_name_H-M   'P 1'
#
loop_
_entity.id
_entity.type
_entity.pdbx_description
1 polymer ?
#
loop_
_entity_poly.entity_id
_entity_poly.type
_entity_poly.pdbx_seq_one_letter_code
_entity_poly.pdbx_strand_id
1 'polypeptide(L)'
;MNIRWTNIIFIGISIFIISACNRHNPVTNATYTVAVTDEPTVTPLAPTHTPNPPTATPIPLAAIVNGEGITLNEFTEELTRFQEALPITGTNLASVPGVIVLDELINQTLLAQSAVQNGFIVDDVMLQSKIASLETQLGGSQALENWITNHDYSSEDFEQALKRAIGAAWMRDQIIAAVPETADQVHVRQILLPSMGLADEVYALLQTGANFTDLATLYDPAAGGDLGWFPRGYLDELAIEEAAFVLQPEQYSQVIETEIGYHILYLVERDENRSLQPDARKVLQVNALQEWMNEHRNQSELQILLP
;
A
#
# COMPACT_ATOMS: atom_id res chain seq x y z
N MET A 1 1.97 -3.01 -20.64
CA MET A 1 2.74 -4.04 -19.89
C MET A 1 2.08 -4.27 -18.53
N ASN A 2 1.31 -5.35 -18.38
CA ASN A 2 0.46 -5.62 -17.20
C ASN A 2 1.29 -5.98 -15.96
N ILE A 3 1.59 -5.00 -15.10
CA ILE A 3 2.05 -5.29 -13.74
C ILE A 3 0.83 -5.77 -12.96
N ARG A 4 0.65 -7.10 -12.89
CA ARG A 4 -0.41 -7.74 -12.11
C ARG A 4 -0.13 -7.59 -10.61
N TRP A 5 -0.50 -6.45 -10.04
CA TRP A 5 -0.46 -6.20 -8.58
C TRP A 5 -1.43 -7.06 -7.78
N THR A 6 -2.28 -7.86 -8.45
CA THR A 6 -3.23 -8.79 -7.81
C THR A 6 -2.54 -9.92 -7.02
N ASN A 7 -1.21 -10.05 -7.11
CA ASN A 7 -0.42 -11.11 -6.48
C ASN A 7 0.48 -10.66 -5.33
N ILE A 8 0.27 -9.47 -4.74
CA ILE A 8 0.88 -9.18 -3.42
C ILE A 8 0.11 -10.00 -2.38
N ILE A 9 0.52 -11.26 -2.26
CA ILE A 9 0.13 -12.16 -1.18
C ILE A 9 0.64 -11.50 0.10
N PHE A 10 -0.30 -10.94 0.87
CA PHE A 10 -0.07 -10.45 2.23
C PHE A 10 0.24 -11.64 3.11
N ILE A 11 1.48 -11.79 3.59
CA ILE A 11 1.88 -12.99 4.35
C ILE A 11 1.88 -12.69 5.86
N GLY A 12 1.38 -13.67 6.62
CA GLY A 12 1.38 -13.70 8.08
C GLY A 12 0.25 -12.92 8.74
N ILE A 13 0.51 -11.67 9.11
CA ILE A 13 -0.33 -10.91 10.05
C ILE A 13 -1.36 -10.03 9.32
N SER A 14 -1.03 -9.56 8.12
CA SER A 14 -1.85 -8.58 7.37
C SER A 14 -3.21 -9.11 6.90
N ILE A 15 -3.36 -10.43 6.71
CA ILE A 15 -4.64 -11.07 6.33
C ILE A 15 -5.71 -10.88 7.42
N PHE A 16 -5.29 -10.79 8.70
CA PHE A 16 -6.21 -10.70 9.85
C PHE A 16 -6.52 -9.26 10.30
N ILE A 17 -5.98 -8.26 9.60
CA ILE A 17 -6.25 -6.84 9.87
C ILE A 17 -7.21 -6.29 8.80
N ILE A 18 -8.36 -6.96 8.65
CA ILE A 18 -9.51 -6.37 7.97
C ILE A 18 -10.08 -5.32 8.93
N SER A 19 -9.97 -4.05 8.54
CA SER A 19 -10.23 -2.91 9.42
C SER A 19 -11.64 -2.91 10.00
N ALA A 20 -11.70 -3.05 11.32
CA ALA A 20 -12.81 -2.59 12.13
C ALA A 20 -12.22 -2.05 13.44
N CYS A 21 -12.19 -0.73 13.59
CA CYS A 21 -12.77 -0.04 14.75
C CYS A 21 -12.49 1.46 14.71
N ASN A 22 -13.59 2.21 14.67
CA ASN A 22 -13.67 3.62 15.01
C ASN A 22 -14.06 3.72 16.49
N ARG A 23 -13.25 4.38 17.33
CA ARG A 23 -13.66 5.24 18.47
C ARG A 23 -12.44 5.61 19.33
N HIS A 24 -12.13 6.89 19.30
CA HIS A 24 -11.13 7.58 20.11
C HIS A 24 -11.71 7.92 21.49
N ASN A 25 -10.97 7.71 22.58
CA ASN A 25 -11.19 8.39 23.87
C ASN A 25 -9.82 8.64 24.52
N PRO A 26 -9.52 9.88 24.98
CA PRO A 26 -8.24 10.19 25.60
C PRO A 26 -8.22 9.77 27.08
N VAL A 27 -7.13 9.17 27.54
CA VAL A 27 -6.89 8.86 28.95
C VAL A 27 -5.86 9.81 29.55
N THR A 28 -6.25 10.45 30.65
CA THR A 28 -5.44 11.31 31.50
C THR A 28 -4.56 10.49 32.46
N ASN A 29 -3.28 10.83 32.57
CA ASN A 29 -2.33 10.23 33.52
C ASN A 29 -2.53 10.75 34.95
N ALA A 30 -2.57 9.83 35.92
CA ALA A 30 -2.49 10.13 37.36
C ALA A 30 -1.18 9.61 37.93
N THR A 31 -0.44 10.46 38.64
CA THR A 31 0.83 10.16 39.30
C THR A 31 0.57 9.66 40.72
N TYR A 32 1.15 8.53 41.11
CA TYR A 32 1.15 8.03 42.49
C TYR A 32 2.54 8.22 43.12
N THR A 33 2.56 8.83 44.31
CA THR A 33 3.73 8.94 45.19
C THR A 33 3.69 7.81 46.22
N VAL A 34 4.78 7.03 46.31
CA VAL A 34 4.95 6.00 47.35
C VAL A 34 5.78 6.56 48.51
N ALA A 35 5.32 6.33 49.73
CA ALA A 35 5.97 6.74 50.97
C ALA A 35 7.15 5.83 51.32
N VAL A 36 8.22 6.44 51.87
CA VAL A 36 9.45 5.77 52.31
C VAL A 36 9.29 5.29 53.76
N THR A 37 9.70 4.05 54.04
CA THR A 37 9.79 3.49 55.40
C THR A 37 11.26 3.11 55.65
N ASP A 38 11.79 3.51 56.80
CA ASP A 38 13.20 3.29 57.19
C ASP A 38 13.51 1.82 57.55
N GLU A 39 14.56 1.26 56.96
CA GLU A 39 15.17 -0.03 57.32
C GLU A 39 16.47 0.17 58.14
N PRO A 40 16.82 -0.73 59.09
CA PRO A 40 17.96 -0.55 59.97
C PRO A 40 19.30 -0.88 59.30
N THR A 41 20.31 -0.10 59.68
CA THR A 41 21.68 -0.11 59.15
C THR A 41 22.44 -1.42 59.42
N VAL A 42 22.93 -2.06 58.36
CA VAL A 42 23.90 -3.16 58.41
C VAL A 42 25.28 -2.64 57.99
N THR A 43 26.32 -3.03 58.73
CA THR A 43 27.72 -2.63 58.51
C THR A 43 28.21 -2.99 57.09
N PRO A 44 28.83 -2.06 56.32
CA PRO A 44 29.24 -2.34 54.95
C PRO A 44 30.49 -3.21 54.90
N LEU A 45 30.41 -4.33 54.16
CA LEU A 45 31.59 -5.07 53.72
C LEU A 45 32.32 -4.29 52.63
N ALA A 46 33.65 -4.44 52.56
CA ALA A 46 34.49 -3.77 51.58
C ALA A 46 34.01 -4.03 50.13
N PRO A 47 34.02 -3.02 49.24
CA PRO A 47 33.52 -3.17 47.88
C PRO A 47 34.42 -4.11 47.08
N THR A 48 33.91 -5.31 46.77
CA THR A 48 34.49 -6.16 45.73
C THR A 48 34.17 -5.52 44.39
N HIS A 49 35.18 -5.26 43.57
CA HIS A 49 34.99 -4.79 42.19
C HIS A 49 34.22 -5.85 41.39
N THR A 50 32.92 -5.65 41.20
CA THR A 50 32.15 -6.38 40.19
C THR A 50 32.59 -5.85 38.83
N PRO A 51 33.05 -6.71 37.90
CA PRO A 51 33.27 -6.30 36.51
C PRO A 51 31.99 -5.62 35.99
N ASN A 52 32.12 -4.57 35.17
CA ASN A 52 30.96 -4.00 34.50
C ASN A 52 30.17 -5.14 33.84
N PRO A 53 28.84 -5.19 34.01
CA PRO A 53 28.03 -6.20 33.33
C PRO A 53 28.37 -6.17 31.84
N PRO A 54 28.44 -7.35 31.17
CA PRO A 54 28.78 -7.39 29.75
C PRO A 54 27.85 -6.44 28.99
N THR A 55 28.43 -5.57 28.17
CA THR A 55 27.69 -4.74 27.23
C THR A 55 26.82 -5.67 26.40
N ALA A 56 25.51 -5.43 26.36
CA ALA A 56 24.58 -6.24 25.58
C ALA A 56 25.09 -6.39 24.14
N THR A 57 25.10 -7.61 23.62
CA THR A 57 25.48 -7.88 22.23
C THR A 57 24.55 -7.06 21.32
N PRO A 58 25.07 -6.22 20.41
CA PRO A 58 24.22 -5.47 19.48
C PRO A 58 23.33 -6.42 18.68
N ILE A 59 22.04 -6.11 18.60
CA ILE A 59 21.08 -6.89 17.81
C ILE A 59 21.40 -6.69 16.33
N PRO A 60 21.61 -7.75 15.53
CA PRO A 60 21.83 -7.62 14.09
C PRO A 60 20.59 -7.05 13.38
N LEU A 61 20.80 -6.09 12.48
CA LEU A 61 19.73 -5.41 11.73
C LEU A 61 19.81 -5.74 10.24
N ALA A 62 18.65 -5.85 9.59
CA ALA A 62 18.53 -5.94 8.13
C ALA A 62 18.45 -4.55 7.48
N ALA A 63 17.79 -3.60 8.14
CA ALA A 63 17.71 -2.22 7.69
C ALA A 63 17.42 -1.26 8.85
N ILE A 64 17.61 0.03 8.60
CA ILE A 64 17.19 1.14 9.47
C ILE A 64 16.30 2.08 8.65
N VAL A 65 15.14 2.44 9.21
CA VAL A 65 14.13 3.34 8.62
C VAL A 65 13.91 4.50 9.60
N ASN A 66 14.41 5.69 9.28
CA ASN A 66 14.30 6.89 10.13
C ASN A 66 14.79 6.65 11.59
N GLY A 67 15.84 5.84 11.75
CA GLY A 67 16.41 5.48 13.05
C GLY A 67 15.77 4.26 13.73
N GLU A 68 14.67 3.74 13.21
CA GLU A 68 14.04 2.49 13.67
C GLU A 68 14.66 1.29 12.94
N GLY A 69 15.11 0.27 13.67
CA GLY A 69 15.76 -0.91 13.10
C GLY A 69 14.76 -2.01 12.75
N ILE A 70 14.87 -2.55 11.54
CA ILE A 70 14.28 -3.85 11.16
C ILE A 70 15.33 -4.91 11.47
N THR A 71 15.00 -5.89 12.31
CA THR A 71 16.00 -6.88 12.77
C THR A 71 16.32 -7.88 11.66
N LEU A 72 17.54 -8.44 11.68
CA LEU A 72 17.93 -9.50 10.75
C LEU A 72 17.08 -10.76 10.95
N ASN A 73 16.69 -11.04 12.21
CA ASN A 73 15.86 -12.19 12.55
C ASN A 73 14.48 -12.06 11.90
N GLU A 74 13.80 -10.93 12.14
CA GLU A 74 12.49 -10.62 11.54
C GLU A 74 12.50 -10.73 10.02
N PHE A 75 13.51 -10.16 9.37
CA PHE A 75 13.68 -10.27 7.92
C PHE A 75 13.83 -11.72 7.45
N THR A 76 14.64 -12.51 8.15
CA THR A 76 14.92 -13.91 7.78
C THR A 76 13.70 -14.81 7.95
N GLU A 77 12.96 -14.62 9.04
CA GLU A 77 11.72 -15.34 9.31
C GLU A 77 10.64 -14.96 8.29
N GLU A 78 10.48 -13.67 7.97
CA GLU A 78 9.51 -13.24 6.96
C GLU A 78 9.88 -13.74 5.56
N LEU A 79 11.18 -13.78 5.25
CA LEU A 79 11.66 -14.38 4.00
C LEU A 79 11.33 -15.87 3.91
N THR A 80 11.47 -16.59 5.01
CA THR A 80 11.13 -18.02 5.07
C THR A 80 9.64 -18.21 4.83
N ARG A 81 8.78 -17.47 5.55
CA ARG A 81 7.32 -17.48 5.37
C ARG A 81 6.93 -17.13 3.93
N PHE A 82 7.58 -16.13 3.33
CA PHE A 82 7.35 -15.73 1.95
C PHE A 82 7.67 -16.84 0.95
N GLN A 83 8.79 -17.55 1.16
CA GLN A 83 9.20 -18.65 0.30
C GLN A 83 8.30 -19.88 0.42
N GLU A 84 7.82 -20.19 1.63
CA GLU A 84 6.92 -21.31 1.87
C GLU A 84 5.50 -21.09 1.32
N ALA A 85 5.02 -19.84 1.34
CA ALA A 85 3.70 -19.49 0.82
C ALA A 85 3.61 -19.53 -0.72
N LEU A 86 4.75 -19.45 -1.42
CA LEU A 86 4.80 -19.51 -2.88
C LEU A 86 4.99 -20.97 -3.34
N PRO A 87 3.96 -21.64 -3.91
CA PRO A 87 4.20 -22.89 -4.60
C PRO A 87 5.16 -22.61 -5.75
N ILE A 88 6.33 -23.27 -5.76
CA ILE A 88 7.32 -23.18 -6.84
C ILE A 88 6.72 -23.82 -8.10
N THR A 89 5.80 -23.13 -8.75
CA THR A 89 5.23 -23.49 -10.05
C THR A 89 5.29 -22.27 -10.95
N GLY A 90 6.47 -22.06 -11.54
CA GLY A 90 6.60 -21.43 -12.86
C GLY A 90 6.43 -19.91 -12.95
N THR A 91 6.46 -19.14 -11.86
CA THR A 91 6.48 -17.67 -11.97
C THR A 91 7.93 -17.17 -11.97
N ASN A 92 8.31 -16.56 -13.09
CA ASN A 92 9.53 -15.78 -13.23
C ASN A 92 9.36 -14.51 -12.37
N LEU A 93 9.68 -14.59 -11.07
CA LEU A 93 9.80 -13.41 -10.24
C LEU A 93 10.98 -12.60 -10.78
N ALA A 94 10.69 -11.47 -11.44
CA ALA A 94 11.71 -10.53 -11.88
C ALA A 94 12.54 -9.97 -10.70
N SER A 95 12.04 -10.11 -9.47
CA SER A 95 12.66 -9.65 -8.24
C SER A 95 13.05 -10.81 -7.33
N VAL A 96 14.21 -10.73 -6.69
CA VAL A 96 14.68 -11.73 -5.71
C VAL A 96 13.75 -11.69 -4.48
N PRO A 97 13.25 -12.81 -3.93
CA PRO A 97 12.33 -12.84 -2.78
C PRO A 97 12.76 -11.97 -1.59
N GLY A 98 14.06 -11.91 -1.28
CA GLY A 98 14.59 -11.05 -0.22
C GLY A 98 14.35 -9.55 -0.45
N VAL A 99 14.39 -9.08 -1.70
CA VAL A 99 14.09 -7.68 -2.02
C VAL A 99 12.63 -7.37 -1.75
N ILE A 100 11.72 -8.26 -2.17
CA ILE A 100 10.27 -8.10 -1.96
C ILE A 100 9.95 -8.00 -0.45
N VAL A 101 10.51 -8.92 0.34
CA VAL A 101 10.27 -8.97 1.79
C VAL A 101 10.85 -7.75 2.50
N LEU A 102 12.09 -7.37 2.17
CA LEU A 102 12.69 -6.18 2.78
C LEU A 102 11.89 -4.92 2.42
N ASP A 103 11.47 -4.79 1.17
CA ASP A 103 10.66 -3.65 0.75
C ASP A 103 9.32 -3.59 1.48
N GLU A 104 8.65 -4.73 1.69
CA GLU A 104 7.40 -4.77 2.45
C GLU A 104 7.61 -4.38 3.92
N LEU A 105 8.67 -4.87 4.57
CA LEU A 105 8.99 -4.48 5.95
C LEU A 105 9.29 -2.98 6.07
N ILE A 106 10.04 -2.41 5.11
CA ILE A 106 10.28 -0.97 5.05
C ILE A 106 8.96 -0.22 4.84
N ASN A 107 8.10 -0.68 3.94
CA ASN A 107 6.82 -0.03 3.65
C ASN A 107 5.91 0.01 4.88
N GLN A 108 5.77 -1.13 5.57
CA GLN A 108 4.98 -1.21 6.80
C GLN A 108 5.54 -0.31 7.89
N THR A 109 6.87 -0.25 8.02
CA THR A 109 7.53 0.62 9.01
C THR A 109 7.24 2.08 8.71
N LEU A 110 7.36 2.52 7.45
CA LEU A 110 7.03 3.90 7.05
C LEU A 110 5.57 4.26 7.33
N LEU A 111 4.63 3.38 6.99
CA LEU A 111 3.20 3.59 7.27
C LEU A 111 2.94 3.67 8.78
N ALA A 112 3.55 2.80 9.59
CA ALA A 112 3.40 2.81 11.04
C ALA A 112 4.02 4.07 11.69
N GLN A 113 5.20 4.50 11.23
CA GLN A 113 5.81 5.75 11.68
C GLN A 113 4.93 6.95 11.35
N SER A 114 4.36 6.99 10.14
CA SER A 114 3.41 8.04 9.76
C SER A 114 2.14 8.00 10.60
N ALA A 115 1.65 6.83 11.00
CA ALA A 115 0.52 6.71 11.93
C ALA A 115 0.83 7.44 13.25
N VAL A 116 2.02 7.22 13.82
CA VAL A 116 2.48 7.91 15.04
C VAL A 116 2.61 9.41 14.81
N GLN A 117 3.16 9.85 13.68
CA GLN A 117 3.27 11.27 13.33
C GLN A 117 1.89 11.95 13.22
N ASN A 118 0.86 11.20 12.81
CA ASN A 118 -0.53 11.65 12.76
C ASN A 118 -1.29 11.45 14.09
N GLY A 119 -0.57 11.13 15.18
CA GLY A 119 -1.14 11.02 16.53
C GLY A 119 -1.83 9.69 16.83
N PHE A 120 -1.69 8.68 15.97
CA PHE A 120 -2.19 7.33 16.22
C PHE A 120 -1.10 6.48 16.88
N ILE A 121 -1.30 6.15 18.16
CA ILE A 121 -0.39 5.31 18.94
C ILE A 121 -1.11 4.00 19.28
N VAL A 122 -0.47 2.88 18.97
CA VAL A 122 -0.96 1.55 19.36
C VAL A 122 -0.53 1.29 20.80
N ASP A 123 -1.40 1.64 21.74
CA ASP A 123 -1.19 1.34 23.15
C ASP A 123 -1.43 -0.14 23.47
N ASP A 124 -1.05 -0.56 24.68
CA ASP A 124 -1.16 -1.96 25.08
C ASP A 124 -2.62 -2.41 25.17
N VAL A 125 -3.56 -1.52 25.48
CA VAL A 125 -5.00 -1.84 25.52
C VAL A 125 -5.50 -2.21 24.12
N MET A 126 -5.13 -1.41 23.12
CA MET A 126 -5.45 -1.66 21.72
C MET A 126 -4.79 -2.94 21.20
N LEU A 127 -3.50 -3.13 21.53
CA LEU A 127 -2.79 -4.36 21.16
C LEU A 127 -3.49 -5.59 21.73
N GLN A 128 -3.78 -5.61 23.03
CA GLN A 128 -4.45 -6.74 23.68
C GLN A 128 -5.87 -6.95 23.13
N SER A 129 -6.60 -5.88 22.80
CA SER A 129 -7.88 -6.00 22.10
C SER A 129 -7.73 -6.64 20.72
N LYS A 130 -6.66 -6.34 19.99
CA LYS A 130 -6.41 -6.96 18.68
C LYS A 130 -6.03 -8.43 18.84
N ILE A 131 -5.19 -8.77 19.82
CA ILE A 131 -4.84 -10.15 20.17
C ILE A 131 -6.10 -10.96 20.49
N ALA A 132 -6.97 -10.47 21.37
CA ALA A 132 -8.23 -11.15 21.71
C ALA A 132 -9.15 -11.37 20.48
N SER A 133 -9.14 -10.43 19.53
CA SER A 133 -9.85 -10.60 18.26
C SER A 133 -9.23 -11.71 17.40
N LEU A 134 -7.90 -11.81 17.36
CA LEU A 134 -7.20 -12.90 16.65
C LEU A 134 -7.46 -14.25 17.30
N GLU A 135 -7.43 -14.34 18.62
CA GLU A 135 -7.80 -15.56 19.35
C GLU A 135 -9.21 -16.01 18.96
N THR A 136 -10.16 -15.09 18.93
CA THR A 136 -11.54 -15.40 18.52
C THR A 136 -11.62 -15.92 17.08
N GLN A 137 -10.87 -15.32 16.15
CA GLN A 137 -10.84 -15.72 14.74
C GLN A 137 -10.16 -17.07 14.52
N LEU A 138 -9.13 -17.39 15.29
CA LEU A 138 -8.36 -18.62 15.18
C LEU A 138 -8.93 -19.78 16.00
N GLY A 139 -9.92 -19.53 16.88
CA GLY A 139 -10.59 -20.57 17.67
C GLY A 139 -10.05 -20.75 19.09
N GLY A 140 -9.39 -19.73 19.66
CA GLY A 140 -8.95 -19.64 21.05
C GLY A 140 -7.48 -19.26 21.21
N SER A 141 -7.07 -18.99 22.44
CA SER A 141 -5.68 -18.62 22.79
C SER A 141 -4.66 -19.69 22.39
N GLN A 142 -4.96 -20.97 22.62
CA GLN A 142 -4.07 -22.07 22.21
C GLN A 142 -3.88 -22.15 20.69
N ALA A 143 -4.92 -21.84 19.92
CA ALA A 143 -4.82 -21.85 18.46
C ALA A 143 -3.92 -20.70 17.98
N LEU A 144 -4.01 -19.52 18.60
CA LEU A 144 -3.11 -18.41 18.35
C LEU A 144 -1.67 -18.74 18.74
N GLU A 145 -1.43 -19.30 19.93
CA GLU A 145 -0.09 -19.70 20.38
C GLU A 145 0.56 -20.73 19.43
N ASN A 146 -0.21 -21.72 19.00
CA ASN A 146 0.23 -22.70 18.00
C ASN A 146 0.53 -22.02 16.67
N TRP A 147 -0.29 -21.07 16.24
CA TRP A 147 -0.06 -20.32 15.01
C TRP A 147 1.24 -19.51 15.10
N ILE A 148 1.45 -18.76 16.19
CA ILE A 148 2.67 -17.98 16.45
C ILE A 148 3.90 -18.90 16.36
N THR A 149 3.88 -20.02 17.07
CA THR A 149 4.99 -20.98 17.12
C THR A 149 5.24 -21.65 15.77
N ASN A 150 4.18 -22.04 15.04
CA ASN A 150 4.29 -22.70 13.73
C ASN A 150 4.78 -21.76 12.62
N HIS A 151 4.77 -20.45 12.85
CA HIS A 151 5.27 -19.44 11.90
C HIS A 151 6.57 -18.78 12.40
N ASP A 152 7.25 -19.45 13.34
CA ASP A 152 8.56 -19.09 13.90
C ASP A 152 8.60 -17.72 14.60
N TYR A 153 7.47 -17.23 15.12
CA TYR A 153 7.46 -16.02 15.94
C TYR A 153 7.77 -16.32 17.40
N SER A 154 8.55 -15.46 18.06
CA SER A 154 8.47 -15.30 19.52
C SER A 154 7.24 -14.47 19.89
N SER A 155 6.76 -14.56 21.13
CA SER A 155 5.64 -13.73 21.59
C SER A 155 5.95 -12.22 21.51
N GLU A 156 7.19 -11.83 21.81
CA GLU A 156 7.63 -10.43 21.73
C GLU A 156 7.68 -9.95 20.27
N ASP A 157 8.29 -10.75 19.37
CA ASP A 157 8.37 -10.41 17.94
C ASP A 157 6.99 -10.33 17.31
N PHE A 158 6.09 -11.24 17.67
CA PHE A 158 4.70 -11.21 17.23
C PHE A 158 3.98 -9.93 17.67
N GLU A 159 4.12 -9.53 18.94
CA GLU A 159 3.49 -8.30 19.44
C GLU A 159 4.03 -7.06 18.75
N GLN A 160 5.34 -6.98 18.49
CA GLN A 160 5.95 -5.86 17.77
C GLN A 160 5.48 -5.80 16.32
N ALA A 161 5.50 -6.94 15.61
CA ALA A 161 5.00 -7.04 14.25
C ALA A 161 3.51 -6.66 14.17
N LEU A 162 2.71 -7.07 15.17
CA LEU A 162 1.30 -6.71 15.25
C LEU A 162 1.09 -5.22 15.51
N LYS A 163 1.86 -4.58 16.42
CA LYS A 163 1.82 -3.12 16.64
C LYS A 163 2.11 -2.37 15.35
N ARG A 164 3.18 -2.74 14.63
CA ARG A 164 3.53 -2.13 13.35
C ARG A 164 2.42 -2.33 12.31
N ALA A 165 1.89 -3.54 12.20
CA ALA A 165 0.83 -3.84 11.24
C ALA A 165 -0.48 -3.10 11.53
N ILE A 166 -0.84 -2.87 12.80
CA ILE A 166 -1.99 -2.04 13.19
C ILE A 166 -1.77 -0.58 12.77
N GLY A 167 -0.59 -0.01 13.10
CA GLY A 167 -0.25 1.36 12.69
C GLY A 167 -0.25 1.53 11.18
N ALA A 168 0.35 0.59 10.46
CA ALA A 168 0.41 0.59 9.00
C ALA A 168 -0.99 0.51 8.36
N ALA A 169 -1.85 -0.37 8.88
CA ALA A 169 -3.23 -0.50 8.43
C ALA A 169 -4.02 0.79 8.67
N TRP A 170 -3.88 1.40 9.85
CA TRP A 170 -4.55 2.67 10.15
C TRP A 170 -4.13 3.78 9.17
N MET A 171 -2.83 3.92 8.88
CA MET A 171 -2.34 4.96 7.97
C MET A 171 -2.81 4.71 6.54
N ARG A 172 -2.74 3.46 6.06
CA ARG A 172 -3.29 3.07 4.76
C ARG A 172 -4.76 3.45 4.65
N ASP A 173 -5.55 3.18 5.69
CA ASP A 173 -6.97 3.51 5.72
C ASP A 173 -7.21 5.02 5.65
N GLN A 174 -6.35 5.84 6.30
CA GLN A 174 -6.42 7.30 6.15
C GLN A 174 -6.14 7.75 4.71
N ILE A 175 -5.11 7.19 4.06
CA ILE A 175 -4.74 7.54 2.69
C ILE A 175 -5.87 7.23 1.72
N ILE A 176 -6.45 6.03 1.78
CA ILE A 176 -7.55 5.65 0.87
C ILE A 176 -8.86 6.39 1.20
N ALA A 177 -9.09 6.76 2.46
CA ALA A 177 -10.25 7.55 2.85
C ALA A 177 -10.15 9.01 2.39
N ALA A 178 -8.92 9.54 2.24
CA ALA A 178 -8.68 10.88 1.73
C ALA A 178 -8.98 11.02 0.23
N VAL A 179 -9.09 9.92 -0.52
CA VAL A 179 -9.51 9.96 -1.92
C VAL A 179 -10.97 10.45 -2.01
N PRO A 180 -11.23 11.56 -2.75
CA PRO A 180 -12.55 12.14 -2.89
C PRO A 180 -13.60 11.16 -3.41
N GLU A 181 -14.88 11.47 -3.16
CA GLU A 181 -16.01 10.71 -3.73
C GLU A 181 -16.43 11.21 -5.10
N THR A 182 -16.03 12.44 -5.45
CA THR A 182 -16.29 13.09 -6.73
C THR A 182 -14.99 13.57 -7.36
N ALA A 183 -14.96 13.70 -8.68
CA ALA A 183 -13.83 14.21 -9.42
C ALA A 183 -14.29 14.84 -10.74
N ASP A 184 -13.39 15.62 -11.35
CA ASP A 184 -13.50 16.01 -12.74
C ASP A 184 -13.36 14.78 -13.63
N GLN A 185 -14.38 14.51 -14.43
CA GLN A 185 -14.45 13.34 -15.30
C GLN A 185 -14.83 13.73 -16.72
N VAL A 186 -14.33 12.96 -17.67
CA VAL A 186 -14.66 13.07 -19.10
C VAL A 186 -15.34 11.78 -19.57
N HIS A 187 -16.36 11.92 -20.42
CA HIS A 187 -16.95 10.79 -21.15
C HIS A 187 -16.39 10.77 -22.55
N VAL A 188 -15.62 9.73 -22.89
CA VAL A 188 -14.87 9.68 -24.14
C VAL A 188 -15.29 8.48 -24.98
N ARG A 189 -15.33 8.70 -26.29
CA ARG A 189 -15.37 7.66 -27.30
C ARG A 189 -14.00 7.52 -27.97
N GLN A 190 -13.66 6.32 -28.41
CA GLN A 190 -12.40 6.04 -29.09
C GLN A 190 -12.58 5.28 -30.42
N ILE A 191 -11.60 5.43 -31.30
CA ILE A 191 -11.37 4.53 -32.43
C ILE A 191 -9.91 4.04 -32.29
N LEU A 192 -9.72 2.76 -31.95
CA LEU A 192 -8.41 2.12 -31.93
C LEU A 192 -8.12 1.44 -33.27
N LEU A 193 -6.96 1.76 -33.85
CA LEU A 193 -6.53 1.31 -35.16
C LEU A 193 -5.15 0.64 -35.07
N PRO A 194 -4.92 -0.46 -35.80
CA PRO A 194 -3.68 -1.23 -35.72
C PRO A 194 -2.50 -0.62 -36.48
N SER A 195 -2.71 0.45 -37.26
CA SER A 195 -1.65 1.05 -38.07
C SER A 195 -1.88 2.55 -38.34
N MET A 196 -0.79 3.30 -38.47
CA MET A 196 -0.83 4.74 -38.77
C MET A 196 -1.58 5.03 -40.08
N GLY A 197 -1.36 4.22 -41.13
CA GLY A 197 -2.01 4.44 -42.43
C GLY A 197 -3.54 4.38 -42.37
N LEU A 198 -4.09 3.49 -41.54
CA LEU A 198 -5.54 3.43 -41.31
C LEU A 198 -6.02 4.59 -40.43
N ALA A 199 -5.21 5.01 -39.46
CA ALA A 199 -5.49 6.18 -38.63
C ALA A 199 -5.56 7.47 -39.46
N ASP A 200 -4.65 7.65 -40.40
CA ASP A 200 -4.65 8.79 -41.32
C ASP A 200 -5.90 8.78 -42.23
N GLU A 201 -6.31 7.61 -42.72
CA GLU A 201 -7.53 7.46 -43.54
C GLU A 201 -8.78 7.83 -42.73
N VAL A 202 -8.95 7.26 -41.54
CA VAL A 202 -10.10 7.53 -40.67
C VAL A 202 -10.11 8.99 -40.23
N TYR A 203 -8.95 9.56 -39.89
CA TYR A 203 -8.83 10.97 -39.55
C TYR A 203 -9.23 11.87 -40.72
N ALA A 204 -8.82 11.55 -41.95
CA ALA A 204 -9.24 12.28 -43.14
C ALA A 204 -10.76 12.21 -43.37
N LEU A 205 -11.40 11.07 -43.09
CA LEU A 205 -12.87 10.95 -43.14
C LEU A 205 -13.55 11.86 -42.09
N LEU A 206 -13.03 11.93 -40.87
CA LEU A 206 -13.53 12.85 -39.84
C LEU A 206 -13.40 14.32 -40.28
N GLN A 207 -12.30 14.69 -40.95
CA GLN A 207 -12.11 16.05 -41.48
C GLN A 207 -13.12 16.42 -42.59
N THR A 208 -13.69 15.43 -43.27
CA THR A 208 -14.74 15.67 -44.29
C THR A 208 -16.16 15.61 -43.72
N GLY A 209 -16.31 15.45 -42.40
CA GLY A 209 -17.59 15.49 -41.69
C GLY A 209 -18.27 14.13 -41.52
N ALA A 210 -17.54 13.02 -41.68
CA ALA A 210 -18.06 11.70 -41.33
C ALA A 210 -18.40 11.62 -39.82
N ASN A 211 -19.42 10.84 -39.48
CA ASN A 211 -19.83 10.67 -38.09
C ASN A 211 -18.84 9.77 -37.33
N PHE A 212 -18.38 10.23 -36.17
CA PHE A 212 -17.40 9.50 -35.35
C PHE A 212 -17.90 8.12 -34.90
N THR A 213 -19.18 8.02 -34.49
CA THR A 213 -19.75 6.75 -34.00
C THR A 213 -19.89 5.72 -35.11
N ASP A 214 -20.22 6.16 -36.33
CA ASP A 214 -20.28 5.27 -37.50
C ASP A 214 -18.88 4.72 -37.83
N LEU A 215 -17.85 5.59 -37.78
CA LEU A 215 -16.46 5.18 -38.00
C LEU A 215 -15.96 4.25 -36.88
N ALA A 216 -16.26 4.53 -35.61
CA ALA A 216 -15.92 3.65 -34.50
C ALA A 216 -16.56 2.26 -34.66
N THR A 217 -17.83 2.21 -35.04
CA THR A 217 -18.55 0.95 -35.29
C THR A 217 -17.92 0.15 -36.44
N LEU A 218 -17.44 0.85 -37.48
CA LEU A 218 -16.86 0.22 -38.66
C LEU A 218 -15.44 -0.31 -38.42
N TYR A 219 -14.60 0.49 -37.76
CA TYR A 219 -13.16 0.22 -37.65
C TYR A 219 -12.72 -0.35 -36.30
N ASP A 220 -13.50 -0.13 -35.24
CA ASP A 220 -13.25 -0.64 -33.90
C ASP A 220 -14.53 -1.25 -33.26
N PRO A 221 -15.15 -2.26 -33.92
CA PRO A 221 -16.37 -2.88 -33.42
C PRO A 221 -16.18 -3.64 -32.09
N ALA A 222 -14.94 -4.00 -31.76
CA ALA A 222 -14.61 -4.81 -30.59
C ALA A 222 -14.55 -3.97 -29.30
N ALA A 223 -13.97 -2.77 -29.34
CA ALA A 223 -13.95 -1.89 -28.17
C ALA A 223 -15.28 -1.14 -27.97
N GLY A 224 -16.21 -1.24 -28.94
CA GLY A 224 -17.52 -0.57 -28.89
C GLY A 224 -17.44 0.96 -28.93
N GLY A 225 -16.23 1.50 -29.11
CA GLY A 225 -15.92 2.91 -29.23
C GLY A 225 -16.26 3.78 -28.03
N ASP A 226 -16.66 3.25 -26.87
CA ASP A 226 -17.05 4.03 -25.69
C ASP A 226 -16.18 3.64 -24.48
N LEU A 227 -15.34 4.58 -24.03
CA LEU A 227 -14.50 4.42 -22.84
C LEU A 227 -15.27 4.74 -21.55
N GLY A 228 -16.49 5.24 -21.65
CA GLY A 228 -17.29 5.68 -20.52
C GLY A 228 -16.70 6.92 -19.85
N TRP A 229 -17.15 7.13 -18.60
CA TRP A 229 -16.70 8.21 -17.74
C TRP A 229 -15.44 7.81 -16.98
N PHE A 230 -14.42 8.66 -16.98
CA PHE A 230 -13.25 8.45 -16.13
C PHE A 230 -12.62 9.76 -15.61
N PRO A 231 -12.05 9.73 -14.39
CA PRO A 231 -11.22 10.82 -13.87
C PRO A 231 -9.78 10.69 -14.37
N ARG A 232 -8.95 11.69 -14.04
CA ARG A 232 -7.50 11.57 -14.19
C ARG A 232 -6.91 10.48 -13.28
N GLY A 233 -5.84 9.84 -13.73
CA GLY A 233 -5.19 8.72 -13.06
C GLY A 233 -5.98 7.41 -13.11
N TYR A 234 -6.98 7.29 -13.99
CA TYR A 234 -7.78 6.07 -14.10
C TYR A 234 -7.32 5.15 -15.22
N LEU A 235 -6.89 5.72 -16.35
CA LEU A 235 -6.44 4.94 -17.50
C LEU A 235 -4.95 4.58 -17.36
N ASP A 236 -4.60 3.36 -17.76
CA ASP A 236 -3.20 2.92 -17.81
C ASP A 236 -2.37 3.69 -18.86
N GLU A 237 -3.02 4.12 -19.95
CA GLU A 237 -2.41 4.83 -21.08
C GLU A 237 -2.49 6.35 -20.87
N LEU A 238 -1.47 6.92 -20.23
CA LEU A 238 -1.43 8.35 -19.88
C LEU A 238 -1.65 9.27 -21.10
N ALA A 239 -1.13 8.91 -22.27
CA ALA A 239 -1.30 9.71 -23.49
C ALA A 239 -2.78 9.84 -23.94
N ILE A 240 -3.58 8.80 -23.72
CA ILE A 240 -5.03 8.82 -24.02
C ILE A 240 -5.74 9.75 -23.04
N GLU A 241 -5.43 9.60 -21.76
CA GLU A 241 -6.03 10.42 -20.71
C GLU A 241 -5.69 11.91 -20.88
N GLU A 242 -4.42 12.24 -21.11
CA GLU A 242 -3.98 13.62 -21.32
C GLU A 242 -4.68 14.26 -22.52
N ALA A 243 -4.77 13.55 -23.64
CA ALA A 243 -5.46 14.04 -24.82
C ALA A 243 -6.96 14.25 -24.56
N ALA A 244 -7.61 13.32 -23.88
CA ALA A 244 -9.03 13.41 -23.54
C ALA A 244 -9.37 14.68 -22.74
N PHE A 245 -8.58 15.01 -21.72
CA PHE A 245 -8.84 16.18 -20.87
C PHE A 245 -8.46 17.53 -21.49
N VAL A 246 -7.76 17.54 -22.63
CA VAL A 246 -7.48 18.77 -23.42
C VAL A 246 -8.65 19.12 -24.34
N LEU A 247 -9.47 18.14 -24.74
CA LEU A 247 -10.59 18.34 -25.64
C LEU A 247 -11.71 19.17 -25.00
N GLN A 248 -12.48 19.84 -25.85
CA GLN A 248 -13.80 20.38 -25.51
C GLN A 248 -14.90 19.39 -25.91
N PRO A 249 -16.08 19.42 -25.27
CA PRO A 249 -17.20 18.58 -25.68
C PRO A 249 -17.49 18.73 -27.18
N GLU A 250 -17.83 17.62 -27.81
CA GLU A 250 -18.05 17.47 -29.26
C GLU A 250 -16.79 17.63 -30.13
N GLN A 251 -15.60 17.62 -29.53
CA GLN A 251 -14.32 17.65 -30.25
C GLN A 251 -13.69 16.26 -30.31
N TYR A 252 -12.97 15.98 -31.42
CA TYR A 252 -12.08 14.83 -31.52
C TYR A 252 -10.59 15.22 -31.54
N SER A 253 -9.73 14.31 -31.07
CA SER A 253 -8.28 14.48 -31.01
C SER A 253 -7.62 14.32 -32.39
N GLN A 254 -6.35 14.69 -32.50
CA GLN A 254 -5.47 14.13 -33.54
C GLN A 254 -5.21 12.64 -33.27
N VAL A 255 -4.54 11.97 -34.22
CA VAL A 255 -4.07 10.59 -34.03
C VAL A 255 -3.03 10.55 -32.90
N ILE A 256 -3.25 9.67 -31.92
CA ILE A 256 -2.38 9.42 -30.78
C ILE A 256 -1.76 8.04 -30.95
N GLU A 257 -0.44 7.95 -30.91
CA GLU A 257 0.28 6.67 -30.99
C GLU A 257 0.61 6.15 -29.58
N THR A 258 0.28 4.89 -29.30
CA THR A 258 0.68 4.19 -28.07
C THR A 258 1.21 2.78 -28.38
N GLU A 259 1.68 2.05 -27.36
CA GLU A 259 2.20 0.68 -27.53
C GLU A 259 1.16 -0.30 -28.10
N ILE A 260 -0.14 -0.02 -27.90
CA ILE A 260 -1.23 -0.90 -28.31
C ILE A 260 -1.88 -0.51 -29.64
N GLY A 261 -1.50 0.64 -30.23
CA GLY A 261 -1.98 1.08 -31.54
C GLY A 261 -2.15 2.59 -31.67
N TYR A 262 -3.02 2.99 -32.60
CA TYR A 262 -3.29 4.38 -32.95
C TYR A 262 -4.71 4.74 -32.58
N HIS A 263 -4.88 5.81 -31.80
CA HIS A 263 -6.15 6.20 -31.20
C HIS A 263 -6.62 7.54 -31.75
N ILE A 264 -7.91 7.65 -32.00
CA ILE A 264 -8.59 8.94 -32.17
C ILE A 264 -9.68 8.99 -31.12
N LEU A 265 -9.71 10.05 -30.32
CA LEU A 265 -10.66 10.22 -29.22
C LEU A 265 -11.72 11.22 -29.62
N TYR A 266 -12.92 11.10 -29.05
CA TYR A 266 -14.00 12.07 -29.14
C TYR A 266 -14.56 12.32 -27.75
N LEU A 267 -14.53 13.58 -27.31
CA LEU A 267 -15.08 13.96 -26.03
C LEU A 267 -16.59 14.18 -26.16
N VAL A 268 -17.38 13.33 -25.51
CA VAL A 268 -18.84 13.44 -25.50
C VAL A 268 -19.25 14.57 -24.57
N GLU A 269 -18.81 14.50 -23.31
CA GLU A 269 -19.18 15.44 -22.25
C GLU A 269 -18.14 15.44 -21.13
N ARG A 270 -18.22 16.44 -20.25
CA ARG A 270 -17.36 16.62 -19.08
C ARG A 270 -18.18 17.10 -17.90
N ASP A 271 -17.84 16.63 -16.72
CA ASP A 271 -18.45 17.03 -15.46
C ASP A 271 -17.35 17.16 -14.39
N GLU A 272 -17.12 18.40 -13.94
CA GLU A 272 -16.04 18.75 -13.00
C GLU A 272 -16.25 18.17 -11.59
N ASN A 273 -17.45 17.68 -11.27
CA ASN A 273 -17.78 17.20 -9.93
C ASN A 273 -18.66 15.94 -9.96
N ARG A 274 -18.37 15.04 -10.89
CA ARG A 274 -19.10 13.77 -11.04
C ARG A 274 -18.73 12.79 -9.92
N SER A 275 -19.72 12.09 -9.40
CA SER A 275 -19.49 10.95 -8.48
C SER A 275 -18.62 9.89 -9.15
N LEU A 276 -17.57 9.47 -8.46
CA LEU A 276 -16.72 8.37 -8.89
C LEU A 276 -17.49 7.06 -8.77
N GLN A 277 -17.39 6.23 -9.81
CA GLN A 277 -17.82 4.84 -9.71
C GLN A 277 -16.89 4.06 -8.77
N PRO A 278 -17.37 2.97 -8.13
CA PRO A 278 -16.57 2.21 -7.15
C PRO A 278 -15.23 1.69 -7.70
N ASP A 279 -15.20 1.30 -8.97
CA ASP A 279 -13.99 0.87 -9.67
C ASP A 279 -13.00 2.02 -9.89
N ALA A 280 -13.47 3.16 -10.41
CA ALA A 280 -12.66 4.36 -10.58
C ALA A 280 -12.08 4.84 -9.26
N ARG A 281 -12.90 4.96 -8.22
CA ARG A 281 -12.43 5.36 -6.87
C ARG A 281 -11.39 4.39 -6.34
N LYS A 282 -11.56 3.07 -6.56
CA LYS A 282 -10.58 2.06 -6.12
C LYS A 282 -9.23 2.21 -6.83
N VAL A 283 -9.22 2.51 -8.13
CA VAL A 283 -7.98 2.79 -8.86
C VAL A 283 -7.28 4.01 -8.26
N LEU A 284 -8.01 5.10 -8.02
CA LEU A 284 -7.44 6.30 -7.41
C LEU A 284 -6.92 6.04 -5.98
N GLN A 285 -7.58 5.18 -5.20
CA GLN A 285 -7.09 4.76 -3.87
C GLN A 285 -5.78 3.98 -3.94
N VAL A 286 -5.63 3.09 -4.92
CA VAL A 286 -4.38 2.38 -5.15
C VAL A 286 -3.27 3.35 -5.56
N ASN A 287 -3.56 4.27 -6.48
CA ASN A 287 -2.60 5.26 -6.94
C ASN A 287 -2.17 6.22 -5.83
N ALA A 288 -3.12 6.68 -5.01
CA ALA A 288 -2.82 7.54 -3.86
C ALA A 288 -1.89 6.84 -2.85
N LEU A 289 -2.12 5.54 -2.58
CA LEU A 289 -1.23 4.77 -1.73
C LEU A 289 0.16 4.61 -2.35
N GLN A 290 0.24 4.31 -3.65
CA GLN A 290 1.51 4.15 -4.33
C GLN A 290 2.33 5.45 -4.38
N GLU A 291 1.67 6.58 -4.68
CA GLU A 291 2.28 7.90 -4.67
C GLU A 291 2.78 8.25 -3.27
N TRP A 292 1.95 8.03 -2.24
CA TRP A 292 2.33 8.22 -0.85
C TRP A 292 3.57 7.40 -0.48
N MET A 293 3.62 6.11 -0.86
CA MET A 293 4.76 5.24 -0.57
C MET A 293 6.04 5.74 -1.25
N ASN A 294 5.96 6.15 -2.52
CA ASN A 294 7.10 6.66 -3.27
C ASN A 294 7.64 7.95 -2.66
N GLU A 295 6.75 8.87 -2.30
CA GLU A 295 7.12 10.13 -1.66
C GLU A 295 7.81 9.89 -0.31
N HIS A 296 7.21 9.07 0.55
CA HIS A 296 7.73 8.84 1.90
C HIS A 296 9.05 8.06 1.88
N ARG A 297 9.25 7.14 0.94
CA ARG A 297 10.56 6.51 0.72
C ARG A 297 11.63 7.53 0.33
N ASN A 298 11.32 8.45 -0.58
CA ASN A 298 12.26 9.47 -1.02
C ASN A 298 12.60 10.49 0.06
N GLN A 299 11.70 10.71 1.02
CA GLN A 299 11.88 11.65 2.14
C GLN A 299 12.49 11.01 3.40
N SER A 300 12.64 9.68 3.42
CA SER A 300 13.11 8.94 4.61
C SER A 300 14.60 8.63 4.56
N GLU A 301 15.21 8.51 5.74
CA GLU A 301 16.55 7.96 5.89
C GLU A 301 16.49 6.44 5.92
N LEU A 302 16.91 5.81 4.82
CA LEU A 302 16.93 4.35 4.66
C LEU A 302 18.37 3.83 4.61
N GLN A 303 18.73 2.91 5.51
CA GLN A 303 20.02 2.22 5.50
C GLN A 303 19.80 0.71 5.41
N ILE A 304 20.21 0.08 4.31
CA ILE A 304 20.15 -1.38 4.15
C ILE A 304 21.46 -1.99 4.65
N LEU A 305 21.35 -2.98 5.53
CA LEU A 305 22.48 -3.59 6.25
C LEU A 305 22.67 -5.08 5.90
N LEU A 306 21.87 -5.61 4.97
CA LEU A 306 22.05 -6.95 4.42
C LEU A 306 23.36 -7.05 3.61
N PRO A 307 24.05 -8.21 3.65
CA PRO A 307 25.33 -8.44 2.97
C PRO A 307 25.24 -8.51 1.44
#